data_AF-A0A966J4H1-F1
#
_entry.id   AF-A0A966J4H1-F1
#
_cell.length_a   1.000
_cell.length_b   1.000
_cell.length_c   1.000
_cell.angle_alpha   90.00
_cell.angle_beta   90.00
_cell.angle_gamma   90.00
#
_symmetry.space_group_name_H-M   'P 1'
#
loop_
_entity.id
_entity.type
_entity.pdbx_description
1 polymer ?
#
loop_
_entity_poly.entity_id
_entity_poly.type
_entity_poly.pdbx_seq_one_letter_code
_entity_poly.pdbx_strand_id
1 'polypeptide(L)'
;MSAIDSAPTSEDSLEARLAAPDEETVAALEQLDGDIVILGAGGKMGPTVARMARRALHDRTRRVIAVSRFSDAAAAAQLETDGVEVIRADLADPRAVALLPFAPNVVWMAGQKFGTTGDPVGTWT
;
A
#
# COMPACT_ATOMS: atom_id res chain seq x y z
N MET A 1 3.77 -27.50 -19.68
CA MET A 1 3.39 -27.23 -18.29
C MET A 1 1.96 -26.73 -18.31
N SER A 2 1.02 -27.44 -17.66
CA SER A 2 -0.37 -26.97 -17.57
C SER A 2 -0.42 -25.74 -16.66
N ALA A 3 -1.26 -24.75 -16.95
CA ALA A 3 -1.40 -23.52 -16.16
C ALA A 3 -1.69 -23.79 -14.67
N ILE A 4 -2.30 -24.95 -14.36
CA ILE A 4 -2.63 -25.38 -12.99
C ILE A 4 -1.39 -25.72 -12.15
N ASP A 5 -0.32 -26.25 -12.75
CA ASP A 5 0.94 -26.57 -12.04
C ASP A 5 1.68 -25.31 -11.56
N SER A 6 1.33 -24.16 -12.11
CA SER A 6 1.95 -22.89 -11.73
C SER A 6 1.18 -22.13 -10.65
N ALA A 7 -0.02 -22.57 -10.24
CA ALA A 7 -0.86 -21.82 -9.31
C ALA A 7 -0.21 -21.72 -7.90
N PRO A 8 -0.36 -20.58 -7.19
CA PRO A 8 0.09 -20.49 -5.81
C PRO A 8 -0.73 -21.44 -4.92
N THR A 9 -0.07 -22.09 -3.97
CA THR A 9 -0.69 -23.09 -3.07
C THR A 9 -1.00 -22.54 -1.67
N SER A 10 -0.65 -21.29 -1.41
CA SER A 10 -0.94 -20.57 -0.16
C SER A 10 -1.20 -19.08 -0.44
N GLU A 11 -1.87 -18.42 0.50
CA GLU A 11 -2.07 -16.96 0.46
C GLU A 11 -0.73 -16.22 0.42
N ASP A 12 0.25 -16.64 1.24
CA ASP A 12 1.58 -16.04 1.22
C ASP A 12 2.28 -16.19 -0.15
N SER A 13 2.11 -17.33 -0.82
CA SER A 13 2.68 -17.56 -2.15
C SER A 13 2.01 -16.68 -3.20
N LEU A 14 0.69 -16.52 -3.11
CA LEU A 14 -0.07 -15.62 -3.97
C LEU A 14 0.36 -14.16 -3.72
N GLU A 15 0.42 -13.74 -2.47
CA GLU A 15 0.79 -12.39 -2.06
C GLU A 15 2.23 -12.04 -2.47
N ALA A 16 3.17 -12.98 -2.31
CA ALA A 16 4.55 -12.78 -2.75
C ALA A 16 4.66 -12.51 -4.26
N ARG A 17 3.80 -13.16 -5.06
CA ARG A 17 3.73 -12.96 -6.52
C ARG A 17 3.01 -11.68 -6.89
N LEU A 18 1.89 -11.38 -6.24
CA LEU A 18 1.14 -10.14 -6.47
C LEU A 18 1.98 -8.90 -6.10
N ALA A 19 2.81 -9.01 -5.06
CA ALA A 19 3.72 -7.94 -4.65
C ALA A 19 5.06 -7.95 -5.38
N ALA A 20 5.26 -8.79 -6.40
CA ALA A 20 6.47 -8.76 -7.23
C ALA A 20 6.29 -7.69 -8.32
N PRO A 21 7.10 -6.62 -8.34
CA PRO A 21 7.05 -5.64 -9.41
C PRO A 21 7.60 -6.25 -10.70
N ASP A 22 7.01 -5.86 -11.84
CA ASP A 22 7.62 -6.09 -13.15
C ASP A 22 8.68 -5.02 -13.46
N GLU A 23 9.40 -5.21 -14.57
CA GLU A 23 10.47 -4.31 -15.00
C GLU A 23 9.95 -2.88 -15.26
N GLU A 24 8.74 -2.75 -15.79
CA GLU A 24 8.11 -1.47 -16.10
C GLU A 24 7.77 -0.70 -14.82
N THR A 25 7.28 -1.39 -13.78
CA THR A 25 7.00 -0.81 -12.45
C THR A 25 8.29 -0.35 -11.77
N VAL A 26 9.35 -1.17 -11.85
CA VAL A 26 10.68 -0.78 -11.32
C VAL A 26 11.17 0.48 -12.04
N ALA A 27 11.20 0.47 -13.37
CA ALA A 27 11.67 1.60 -14.17
C ALA A 27 10.86 2.88 -13.89
N ALA A 28 9.53 2.77 -13.78
CA ALA A 28 8.67 3.90 -13.47
C ALA A 28 8.98 4.51 -12.09
N LEU A 29 9.14 3.68 -11.06
CA LEU A 29 9.39 4.17 -9.70
C LEU A 29 10.80 4.71 -9.50
N GLU A 30 11.80 4.13 -10.17
CA GLU A 30 13.19 4.64 -10.17
C GLU A 30 13.33 5.99 -10.89
N GLN A 31 12.44 6.33 -11.83
CA GLN A 31 12.42 7.64 -12.49
C GLN A 31 11.80 8.76 -11.64
N LEU A 32 11.03 8.41 -10.60
CA LEU A 32 10.42 9.40 -9.72
C LEU A 32 11.43 9.86 -8.68
N ASP A 33 11.46 11.16 -8.41
CA ASP A 33 12.24 11.71 -7.31
C ASP A 33 11.47 11.62 -5.99
N GLY A 34 12.20 11.36 -4.90
CA GLY A 34 11.69 11.45 -3.52
C GLY A 34 10.79 10.30 -3.08
N ASP A 35 10.19 10.49 -1.91
CA ASP A 35 9.42 9.46 -1.20
C ASP A 35 8.06 9.19 -1.87
N ILE A 36 7.48 8.03 -1.55
CA ILE A 36 6.13 7.62 -1.97
C ILE A 36 5.26 7.47 -0.73
N VAL A 37 4.08 8.09 -0.74
CA VAL A 37 3.05 7.86 0.27
C VAL A 37 1.82 7.18 -0.37
N ILE A 38 1.33 6.13 0.29
CA ILE A 38 0.17 5.35 -0.13
C ILE A 38 -0.92 5.54 0.92
N LEU A 39 -1.96 6.28 0.56
CA LEU A 39 -3.07 6.64 1.43
C LEU A 39 -4.17 5.59 1.30
N GLY A 40 -4.67 5.05 2.41
CA GLY A 40 -5.60 3.91 2.41
C GLY A 40 -4.90 2.55 2.29
N ALA A 41 -3.61 2.46 2.63
CA ALA A 41 -2.78 1.27 2.45
C ALA A 41 -3.17 0.07 3.34
N GLY A 42 -4.13 0.22 4.26
CA GLY A 42 -4.67 -0.89 5.06
C GLY A 42 -5.88 -1.59 4.45
N GLY A 43 -6.35 -1.14 3.27
CA GLY A 43 -7.41 -1.83 2.52
C GLY A 43 -6.90 -3.12 1.87
N LYS A 44 -7.79 -3.92 1.25
CA LYS A 44 -7.44 -5.25 0.70
C LYS A 44 -6.23 -5.27 -0.26
N MET A 45 -6.09 -4.24 -1.11
CA MET A 45 -5.00 -4.13 -2.08
C MET A 45 -3.79 -3.37 -1.54
N GLY A 46 -3.97 -2.63 -0.45
CA GLY A 46 -3.01 -1.65 0.03
C GLY A 46 -1.67 -2.27 0.46
N PRO A 47 -1.67 -3.35 1.28
CA PRO A 47 -0.42 -3.98 1.70
C PRO A 47 0.39 -4.51 0.53
N THR A 48 -0.27 -5.16 -0.43
CA THR A 48 0.35 -5.68 -1.65
C THR A 48 1.04 -4.59 -2.46
N VAL A 49 0.35 -3.46 -2.70
CA VAL A 49 0.89 -2.32 -3.45
C VAL A 49 2.05 -1.66 -2.70
N ALA A 50 1.95 -1.48 -1.39
CA ALA A 50 3.03 -0.91 -0.59
C ALA A 50 4.28 -1.79 -0.60
N ARG A 51 4.10 -3.11 -0.50
CA ARG A 51 5.19 -4.08 -0.60
C ARG A 51 5.82 -4.09 -2.00
N MET A 52 5.01 -4.02 -3.06
CA MET A 52 5.47 -3.92 -4.44
C MET A 52 6.32 -2.67 -4.64
N ALA A 53 5.82 -1.49 -4.22
CA ALA A 53 6.55 -0.23 -4.33
C ALA A 53 7.89 -0.28 -3.60
N ARG A 54 7.93 -0.87 -2.39
CA ARG A 54 9.17 -1.02 -1.63
C ARG A 54 10.16 -1.99 -2.30
N ARG A 55 9.69 -3.06 -2.91
CA ARG A 55 10.53 -4.00 -3.68
C ARG A 55 11.07 -3.37 -4.96
N ALA A 56 10.26 -2.54 -5.62
CA ALA A 56 10.62 -1.85 -6.85
C ALA A 56 11.70 -0.79 -6.66
N LEU A 57 11.66 -0.08 -5.52
CA LEU A 57 12.68 0.91 -5.17
C LEU A 57 13.93 0.25 -4.59
N HIS A 58 15.01 0.23 -5.35
CA HIS A 58 16.32 -0.28 -4.95
C HIS A 58 17.03 0.64 -3.96
N ASP A 59 16.86 1.96 -4.11
CA ASP A 59 17.34 2.93 -3.14
C ASP A 59 16.56 2.79 -1.82
N ARG A 60 17.28 2.32 -0.78
CA ARG A 60 16.72 2.10 0.56
C ARG A 60 16.63 3.38 1.40
N THR A 61 17.16 4.50 0.92
CA THR A 61 17.02 5.81 1.57
C THR A 61 15.69 6.48 1.24
N ARG A 62 15.14 6.23 0.05
CA ARG A 62 13.78 6.64 -0.33
C ARG A 62 12.76 5.89 0.51
N ARG A 63 11.77 6.59 1.05
CA ARG A 63 10.74 6.00 1.93
C ARG A 63 9.52 5.58 1.12
N VAL A 64 8.95 4.44 1.50
CA VAL A 64 7.59 4.03 1.09
C VAL A 64 6.75 4.08 2.36
N ILE A 65 5.75 4.95 2.37
CA ILE A 65 4.98 5.30 3.55
C ILE A 65 3.55 4.83 3.34
N ALA A 66 3.12 3.85 4.13
CA ALA A 66 1.77 3.32 4.11
C ALA A 66 0.92 3.98 5.19
N VAL A 67 -0.12 4.69 4.79
CA VAL A 67 -1.02 5.43 5.70
C VAL A 67 -2.40 4.80 5.70
N SER A 68 -2.89 4.43 6.88
CA SER A 68 -4.24 3.94 7.09
C SER A 68 -4.57 3.93 8.57
N ARG A 69 -5.82 3.62 8.93
CA ARG A 69 -6.18 3.34 10.33
C ARG A 69 -5.53 2.05 10.86
N PHE A 70 -5.18 1.12 9.96
CA PHE A 70 -4.61 -0.20 10.27
C PHE A 70 -5.35 -0.90 11.43
N SER A 71 -6.64 -1.14 11.23
CA SER A 71 -7.48 -1.92 12.16
C SER A 71 -6.98 -3.35 12.35
N ASP A 72 -6.25 -3.89 11.37
CA ASP A 72 -5.46 -5.10 11.50
C ASP A 72 -4.00 -4.76 11.83
N ALA A 73 -3.57 -5.09 13.05
CA ALA A 73 -2.21 -4.85 13.51
C ALA A 73 -1.17 -5.78 12.85
N ALA A 74 -1.57 -6.97 12.41
CA ALA A 74 -0.66 -7.93 11.77
C ALA A 74 -0.25 -7.41 10.38
N ALA A 75 -1.20 -6.87 9.61
CA ALA A 75 -0.91 -6.26 8.31
C ALA A 75 0.09 -5.10 8.42
N ALA A 76 -0.04 -4.25 9.44
CA ALA A 76 0.91 -3.17 9.72
C ALA A 76 2.31 -3.70 10.06
N ALA A 77 2.40 -4.68 10.97
CA ALA A 77 3.69 -5.27 11.38
C ALA A 77 4.40 -5.97 10.22
N GLN A 78 3.63 -6.61 9.32
CA GLN A 78 4.19 -7.24 8.13
C GLN A 78 4.78 -6.20 7.17
N LEU A 79 4.10 -5.07 6.95
CA LEU A 79 4.61 -3.96 6.13
C LEU A 79 5.91 -3.39 6.70
N GLU A 80 5.98 -3.17 8.02
CA GLU A 80 7.20 -2.71 8.70
C GLU A 80 8.35 -3.70 8.49
N THR A 81 8.08 -5.01 8.60
CA THR A 81 9.05 -6.08 8.32
C THR A 81 9.54 -6.07 6.87
N ASP A 82 8.66 -5.74 5.92
CA ASP A 82 8.98 -5.61 4.50
C ASP A 82 9.68 -4.27 4.15
N GLY A 83 9.97 -3.41 5.14
CA GLY A 83 10.70 -2.15 4.97
C GLY A 83 9.83 -0.97 4.54
N VAL A 84 8.51 -1.06 4.76
CA VAL A 84 7.54 0.02 4.54
C VAL A 84 7.33 0.77 5.86
N GLU A 85 7.43 2.10 5.82
CA GLU A 85 7.10 2.94 6.96
C GLU A 85 5.58 2.97 7.14
N VAL A 86 5.08 2.66 8.34
CA VAL A 86 3.65 2.65 8.63
C VAL A 86 3.26 3.86 9.47
N ILE A 87 2.26 4.61 8.99
CA ILE A 87 1.65 5.70 9.75
C ILE A 87 0.18 5.37 9.99
N ARG A 88 -0.19 5.30 11.27
CA ARG A 88 -1.58 5.13 11.70
C ARG A 88 -2.27 6.49 11.73
N ALA A 89 -3.16 6.74 10.78
CA ALA A 89 -3.93 7.97 10.70
C ALA A 89 -5.33 7.72 10.11
N ASP A 90 -6.30 8.48 10.59
CA ASP A 90 -7.61 8.57 9.96
C ASP A 90 -7.56 9.66 8.88
N LEU A 91 -7.76 9.27 7.62
CA LEU A 91 -7.73 10.21 6.49
C LEU A 91 -8.97 11.11 6.44
N ALA A 92 -10.00 10.79 7.24
CA ALA A 92 -11.17 11.62 7.48
C ALA A 92 -10.89 12.80 8.43
N ASP A 93 -9.83 12.76 9.26
CA ASP A 93 -9.46 13.85 10.17
C ASP A 93 -8.42 14.76 9.48
N PRO A 94 -8.79 16.00 9.10
CA PRO A 94 -7.87 16.92 8.43
C PRO A 94 -6.63 17.24 9.27
N ARG A 95 -6.70 17.15 10.60
CA ARG A 95 -5.56 17.38 11.49
C ARG A 95 -4.58 16.21 11.43
N ALA A 96 -5.08 14.98 11.33
CA ALA A 96 -4.23 13.81 11.13
C ALA A 96 -3.53 13.87 9.77
N VAL A 97 -4.26 14.25 8.72
CA VAL A 97 -3.69 14.45 7.37
C VAL A 97 -2.62 15.55 7.35
N ALA A 98 -2.86 16.66 8.06
CA ALA A 98 -1.89 17.77 8.13
C ALA A 98 -0.56 17.41 8.84
N LEU A 99 -0.52 16.32 9.60
CA LEU A 99 0.68 15.83 10.28
C LEU A 99 1.45 14.79 9.46
N LEU A 100 0.91 14.34 8.32
CA LEU A 100 1.60 13.39 7.45
C LEU A 100 2.88 14.02 6.89
N PRO A 101 3.96 13.24 6.72
CA PRO A 101 5.18 13.73 6.11
C PRO A 101 4.92 14.16 4.66
N PHE A 102 5.65 15.17 4.23
CA PHE A 102 5.68 15.52 2.81
C PHE A 102 6.27 14.36 2.01
N ALA A 103 5.59 14.00 0.90
CA ALA A 103 6.09 13.09 -0.11
C ALA A 103 5.64 13.63 -1.49
N PRO A 104 6.56 13.73 -2.47
CA PRO A 104 6.22 14.25 -3.79
C PRO A 104 5.32 13.29 -4.60
N ASN A 105 5.30 12.01 -4.25
CA ASN A 105 4.53 10.98 -4.95
C ASN A 105 3.42 10.44 -4.04
N VAL A 106 2.17 10.58 -4.45
CA VAL A 106 0.99 10.16 -3.66
C VAL A 106 0.15 9.15 -4.44
N VAL A 107 -0.09 7.99 -3.86
CA VAL A 107 -1.06 7.01 -4.35
C VAL A 107 -2.28 7.04 -3.43
N TRP A 108 -3.42 7.51 -3.95
CA TRP A 108 -4.67 7.55 -3.20
C TRP A 108 -5.48 6.27 -3.42
N MET A 109 -5.54 5.42 -2.39
CA MET A 109 -6.28 4.15 -2.37
C MET A 109 -7.38 4.12 -1.30
N ALA A 110 -7.62 5.25 -0.62
CA ALA A 110 -8.71 5.35 0.34
C ALA A 110 -10.06 5.43 -0.38
N GLY A 111 -10.97 4.53 -0.01
CA GLY A 111 -12.34 4.51 -0.52
C GLY A 111 -13.15 3.33 0.02
N GLN A 112 -14.46 3.51 0.15
CA GLN A 112 -15.38 2.42 0.44
C GLN A 112 -15.78 1.71 -0.85
N LYS A 113 -15.41 0.43 -0.97
CA LYS A 113 -15.80 -0.42 -2.10
C LYS A 113 -17.10 -1.22 -1.85
N PHE A 114 -17.50 -1.39 -0.58
CA PHE A 114 -18.68 -2.15 -0.15
C PHE A 114 -19.40 -1.41 0.99
N GLY A 115 -20.74 -1.48 1.04
CA GLY A 115 -21.54 -0.88 2.13
C GLY A 115 -22.15 0.49 1.83
N THR A 116 -22.01 1.03 0.62
CA THR A 116 -22.53 2.36 0.22
C THR A 116 -24.05 2.47 0.28
N THR A 117 -24.79 1.36 0.36
CA THR A 117 -26.24 1.36 0.58
C THR A 117 -26.62 1.67 2.04
N GLY A 118 -25.73 1.44 3.00
CA GLY A 118 -25.96 1.65 4.43
C GLY A 118 -25.36 2.94 5.00
N ASP A 119 -24.25 3.40 4.41
CA ASP A 119 -23.61 4.69 4.75
C ASP A 119 -22.95 5.31 3.51
N PRO A 120 -23.71 6.09 2.71
CA PRO A 120 -23.17 6.76 1.54
C PRO A 120 -22.19 7.91 1.88
N VAL A 121 -22.24 8.44 3.10
CA VAL A 121 -21.43 9.60 3.52
C VAL A 121 -19.98 9.16 3.79
N GLY A 122 -19.78 8.00 4.42
CA GLY A 122 -18.47 7.38 4.64
C GLY A 122 -17.67 7.02 3.38
N THR A 123 -18.23 7.26 2.19
CA THR A 123 -17.49 7.20 0.91
C THR A 123 -16.62 8.44 0.68
N TRP A 124 -17.02 9.59 1.22
CA TRP A 124 -16.42 10.91 0.97
C TRP A 124 -15.89 11.59 2.22
N THR A 125 -16.25 11.09 3.41
CA THR A 125 -15.70 11.49 4.72
C THR A 125 -14.81 10.40 5.25
#